data_AF-A0A1X0XY61-F1
#
_entry.id   AF-A0A1X0XY61-F1
#
_cell.length_a   1.000
_cell.length_b   1.000
_cell.length_c   1.000
_cell.angle_alpha   90.00
_cell.angle_beta   90.00
_cell.angle_gamma   90.00
#
_symmetry.space_group_name_H-M   'P 1'
#
loop_
_entity.id
_entity.type
_entity.pdbx_description
1 polymer ?
#
loop_
_entity_poly.entity_id
_entity_poly.type
_entity_poly.pdbx_seq_one_letter_code
_entity_poly.pdbx_strand_id
1 'polypeptide(L)'
;MPVATPEAIQRWRSVLLETEQLHALPRGKKIRAQLSTPEATANWAGLNQTPLFTGTRGMLISLVEDLWSVDAPTDRALAEVLYPVLDSARSFTPLMPLLPQWDNYAARAREGRRALEAGQFGQPTVDEIIHEMLLSLKTSLLLSSTAVIGSWKVIAQEITRRYLSFAAPIAMPLRHYDFESKTMVDHPSATTLSLAAIKAIIDPEREDETELPQPPGMKQFAAQVIVYFYTDWEEHYRIELAKAHQCDKYDFQVNYFGDLGKLRHDYVHNRGICSNSAHCGTLNWFSTGDLMIPTPANYVQLLTAFPADELGRRPTRVETGRAPVKGSGSIPILREFEKVARDVYGSVGPALDEALAEWTRQNGAT
;
A
#
# COMPACT_ATOMS: atom_id res chain seq x y z
N MET A 1 -12.07 -5.12 -19.58
CA MET A 1 -10.67 -5.59 -19.46
C MET A 1 -10.15 -5.02 -18.15
N PRO A 2 -9.36 -5.80 -17.38
CA PRO A 2 -8.83 -5.34 -16.09
C PRO A 2 -7.90 -4.14 -16.26
N VAL A 3 -7.76 -3.30 -15.23
CA VAL A 3 -7.01 -2.03 -15.33
C VAL A 3 -6.22 -1.77 -14.06
N ALA A 4 -4.99 -1.28 -14.21
CA ALA A 4 -4.13 -0.92 -13.11
C ALA A 4 -4.76 0.17 -12.22
N THR A 5 -4.64 -0.04 -10.91
CA THR A 5 -4.93 0.98 -9.90
C THR A 5 -3.90 2.11 -9.96
N PRO A 6 -4.25 3.33 -9.49
CA PRO A 6 -3.29 4.42 -9.33
C PRO A 6 -2.04 4.02 -8.51
N GLU A 7 -2.23 3.21 -7.48
CA GLU A 7 -1.19 2.71 -6.59
C GLU A 7 -0.24 1.76 -7.32
N ALA A 8 -0.77 0.83 -8.13
CA ALA A 8 0.04 -0.05 -8.97
C ALA A 8 0.86 0.75 -9.99
N ILE A 9 0.24 1.73 -10.64
CA ILE A 9 0.94 2.63 -11.58
C ILE A 9 2.06 3.38 -10.86
N GLN A 10 1.79 3.93 -9.69
CA GLN A 10 2.77 4.68 -8.91
C GLN A 10 3.92 3.78 -8.41
N ARG A 11 3.64 2.55 -7.99
CA ARG A 11 4.66 1.55 -7.59
C ARG A 11 5.62 1.25 -8.74
N TRP A 12 5.07 0.94 -9.91
CA TRP A 12 5.87 0.69 -11.11
C TRP A 12 6.64 1.93 -11.54
N ARG A 13 6.02 3.12 -11.45
CA ARG A 13 6.70 4.40 -11.71
C ARG A 13 7.92 4.60 -10.81
N SER A 14 7.81 4.32 -9.51
CA SER A 14 8.92 4.40 -8.57
C SER A 14 10.06 3.45 -8.95
N VAL A 15 9.74 2.19 -9.28
CA VAL A 15 10.74 1.20 -9.73
C VAL A 15 11.45 1.64 -11.02
N LEU A 16 10.71 2.19 -12.00
CA LEU A 16 11.31 2.70 -13.23
C LEU A 16 12.18 3.93 -12.99
N LEU A 17 11.79 4.81 -12.07
CA LEU A 17 12.58 5.98 -11.69
C LEU A 17 13.90 5.57 -11.03
N GLU A 18 13.88 4.64 -10.08
CA GLU A 18 15.10 4.15 -9.42
C GLU A 18 16.04 3.47 -10.43
N THR A 19 15.47 2.66 -11.32
CA THR A 19 16.20 2.03 -12.43
C THR A 19 16.86 3.06 -13.35
N GLU A 20 16.12 4.11 -13.71
CA GLU A 20 16.63 5.24 -14.50
C GLU A 20 17.76 5.95 -13.76
N GLN A 21 17.61 6.20 -12.45
CA GLN A 21 18.51 7.03 -11.66
C GLN A 21 19.71 6.28 -11.07
N LEU A 22 19.79 4.95 -11.19
CA LEU A 22 20.86 4.15 -10.58
C LEU A 22 22.25 4.66 -10.98
N HIS A 23 22.43 5.14 -12.21
CA HIS A 23 23.69 5.69 -12.70
C HIS A 23 24.09 7.03 -12.04
N ALA A 24 23.13 7.79 -11.51
CA ALA A 24 23.34 9.08 -10.87
C ALA A 24 23.76 8.95 -9.39
N LEU A 25 23.43 7.82 -8.76
CA LEU A 25 23.81 7.51 -7.38
C LEU A 25 25.33 7.35 -7.23
N PRO A 26 25.93 7.68 -6.06
CA PRO A 26 27.38 7.57 -5.85
C PRO A 26 27.94 6.18 -6.20
N ARG A 27 27.24 5.12 -5.80
CA ARG A 27 27.62 3.74 -6.11
C ARG A 27 27.55 3.44 -7.61
N GLY A 28 26.49 3.89 -8.28
CA GLY A 28 26.36 3.72 -9.73
C GLY A 28 27.44 4.47 -10.52
N LYS A 29 27.73 5.72 -10.13
CA LYS A 29 28.85 6.51 -10.69
C LYS A 29 30.18 5.78 -10.55
N LYS A 30 30.46 5.21 -9.37
CA LYS A 30 31.68 4.44 -9.12
C LYS A 30 31.77 3.20 -10.02
N ILE A 31 30.69 2.42 -10.12
CA ILE A 31 30.65 1.22 -10.98
C ILE A 31 30.85 1.61 -12.44
N ARG A 32 30.15 2.64 -12.93
CA ARG A 32 30.34 3.13 -14.30
C ARG A 32 31.77 3.60 -14.56
N ALA A 33 32.36 4.35 -13.65
CA ALA A 33 33.75 4.80 -13.79
C ALA A 33 34.73 3.61 -13.91
N GLN A 34 34.52 2.54 -13.14
CA GLN A 34 35.31 1.31 -13.23
C GLN A 34 35.11 0.57 -14.56
N LEU A 35 33.88 0.52 -15.06
CA LEU A 35 33.57 -0.15 -16.33
C LEU A 35 34.00 0.67 -17.55
N SER A 36 34.14 2.00 -17.41
CA SER A 36 34.51 2.91 -18.48
C SER A 36 36.03 3.06 -18.67
N THR A 37 36.88 2.39 -17.88
CA THR A 37 38.32 2.50 -18.10
C THR A 37 38.72 1.84 -19.43
N PRO A 38 39.81 2.29 -20.09
CA PRO A 38 40.30 1.67 -21.32
C PRO A 38 40.57 0.17 -21.16
N GLU A 39 41.13 -0.24 -20.01
CA GLU A 39 41.43 -1.64 -19.70
C GLU A 39 40.16 -2.47 -19.56
N ALA A 40 39.15 -1.93 -18.88
CA ALA A 40 37.85 -2.59 -18.72
C ALA A 40 37.12 -2.73 -20.06
N THR A 41 37.19 -1.69 -20.90
CA THR A 41 36.59 -1.69 -22.23
C THR A 41 37.28 -2.70 -23.15
N ALA A 42 38.61 -2.76 -23.10
CA ALA A 42 39.39 -3.71 -23.90
C ALA A 42 39.22 -5.17 -23.45
N ASN A 43 39.01 -5.41 -22.14
CA ASN A 43 38.85 -6.73 -21.55
C ASN A 43 37.42 -7.01 -21.04
N TRP A 44 36.40 -6.49 -21.72
CA TRP A 44 35.01 -6.62 -21.27
C TRP A 44 34.58 -8.10 -21.15
N ALA A 45 35.05 -8.97 -22.03
CA ALA A 45 34.70 -10.40 -22.00
C ALA A 45 35.23 -11.10 -20.74
N GLY A 46 36.45 -10.75 -20.32
CA GLY A 46 37.03 -11.23 -19.06
C GLY A 46 36.27 -10.68 -17.85
N LEU A 47 35.96 -9.38 -17.85
CA LEU A 47 35.16 -8.75 -16.79
C LEU A 47 33.77 -9.36 -16.64
N ASN A 48 33.13 -9.76 -17.74
CA ASN A 48 31.82 -10.39 -17.74
C ASN A 48 31.79 -11.77 -17.05
N GLN A 49 32.95 -12.40 -16.86
CA GLN A 49 33.10 -13.64 -16.09
C GLN A 49 33.37 -13.39 -14.60
N THR A 50 33.46 -12.13 -14.17
CA THR A 50 33.77 -11.79 -12.77
C THR A 50 32.50 -11.49 -11.97
N PRO A 51 32.57 -11.58 -10.63
CA PRO A 51 31.51 -11.13 -9.73
C PRO A 51 31.09 -9.67 -9.92
N LEU A 52 31.94 -8.82 -10.53
CA LEU A 52 31.60 -7.45 -10.83
C LEU A 52 30.45 -7.38 -11.84
N PHE A 53 30.47 -8.22 -12.88
CA PHE A 53 29.39 -8.27 -13.87
C PHE A 53 28.11 -8.82 -13.28
N THR A 54 28.17 -10.01 -12.66
CA THR A 54 26.98 -10.67 -12.11
C THR A 54 26.34 -9.84 -11.00
N GLY A 55 27.16 -9.25 -10.12
CA GLY A 55 26.73 -8.34 -9.07
C GLY A 55 26.07 -7.07 -9.62
N THR A 56 26.69 -6.43 -10.63
CA THR A 56 26.15 -5.20 -11.24
C THR A 56 24.87 -5.49 -12.01
N ARG A 57 24.84 -6.55 -12.83
CA ARG A 57 23.65 -7.01 -13.54
C ARG A 57 22.51 -7.27 -12.55
N GLY A 58 22.75 -8.06 -11.50
CA GLY A 58 21.75 -8.37 -10.49
C GLY A 58 21.21 -7.11 -9.81
N MET A 59 22.09 -6.17 -9.44
CA MET A 59 21.67 -4.88 -8.88
C MET A 59 20.79 -4.08 -9.84
N LEU A 60 21.13 -4.04 -11.13
CA LEU A 60 20.38 -3.31 -12.16
C LEU A 60 18.98 -3.86 -12.38
N ILE A 61 18.86 -5.17 -12.56
CA ILE A 61 17.61 -5.78 -13.03
C ILE A 61 16.68 -6.22 -11.90
N SER A 62 17.21 -6.41 -10.69
CA SER A 62 16.46 -7.00 -9.58
C SER A 62 15.19 -6.24 -9.22
N LEU A 63 15.16 -4.91 -9.26
CA LEU A 63 13.95 -4.16 -8.89
C LEU A 63 12.77 -4.51 -9.80
N VAL A 64 13.00 -4.57 -11.11
CA VAL A 64 11.98 -4.91 -12.10
C VAL A 64 11.66 -6.40 -12.07
N GLU A 65 12.68 -7.28 -12.09
CA GLU A 65 12.45 -8.73 -12.11
C GLU A 65 11.81 -9.23 -10.80
N ASP A 66 12.27 -8.74 -9.66
CA ASP A 66 11.75 -9.16 -8.36
C ASP A 66 10.31 -8.67 -8.18
N LEU A 67 10.00 -7.39 -8.51
CA LEU A 67 8.63 -6.88 -8.43
C LEU A 67 7.71 -7.63 -9.41
N TRP A 68 8.17 -7.86 -10.64
CA TRP A 68 7.39 -8.61 -11.63
C TRP A 68 7.06 -10.03 -11.16
N SER A 69 7.98 -10.67 -10.42
CA SER A 69 7.76 -12.03 -9.94
C SER A 69 6.69 -12.14 -8.85
N VAL A 70 6.42 -11.06 -8.12
CA VAL A 70 5.48 -11.05 -6.99
C VAL A 70 4.20 -10.27 -7.27
N ASP A 71 4.24 -9.33 -8.20
CA ASP A 71 3.20 -8.34 -8.45
C ASP A 71 3.24 -7.89 -9.92
N ALA A 72 3.16 -8.86 -10.83
CA ALA A 72 3.06 -8.57 -12.26
C ALA A 72 1.76 -7.81 -12.57
N PRO A 73 1.80 -6.80 -13.46
CA PRO A 73 0.60 -6.08 -13.86
C PRO A 73 -0.42 -7.03 -14.50
N THR A 74 -1.64 -7.05 -13.96
CA THR A 74 -2.80 -7.77 -14.51
C THR A 74 -3.48 -7.00 -15.63
N ASP A 75 -3.40 -5.67 -15.59
CA ASP A 75 -3.84 -4.80 -16.66
C ASP A 75 -2.98 -4.92 -17.91
N ARG A 76 -3.65 -5.11 -19.04
CA ARG A 76 -2.99 -5.25 -20.32
C ARG A 76 -2.27 -3.97 -20.73
N ALA A 77 -2.85 -2.79 -20.50
CA ALA A 77 -2.24 -1.53 -20.92
C ALA A 77 -0.96 -1.25 -20.11
N LEU A 78 -1.03 -1.43 -18.79
CA LEU A 78 0.15 -1.35 -17.92
C LEU A 78 1.20 -2.40 -18.30
N ALA A 79 0.80 -3.65 -18.55
CA ALA A 79 1.73 -4.69 -18.98
C ALA A 79 2.42 -4.35 -20.31
N GLU A 80 1.69 -3.84 -21.30
CA GLU A 80 2.23 -3.41 -22.59
C GLU A 80 3.28 -2.29 -22.44
N VAL A 81 3.10 -1.38 -21.50
CA VAL A 81 4.10 -0.34 -21.17
C VAL A 81 5.35 -0.94 -20.52
N LEU A 82 5.20 -1.95 -19.67
CA LEU A 82 6.29 -2.49 -18.87
C LEU A 82 7.06 -3.64 -19.53
N TYR A 83 6.46 -4.37 -20.48
CA TYR A 83 7.12 -5.47 -21.20
C TYR A 83 8.46 -5.08 -21.83
N PRO A 84 8.58 -3.95 -22.55
CA PRO A 84 9.88 -3.54 -23.12
C PRO A 84 10.98 -3.34 -22.07
N VAL A 85 10.61 -2.92 -20.86
CA VAL A 85 11.55 -2.77 -19.75
C VAL A 85 11.98 -4.14 -19.21
N LEU A 86 11.01 -5.03 -18.98
CA LEU A 86 11.26 -6.39 -18.53
C LEU A 86 12.10 -7.19 -19.53
N ASP A 87 11.79 -7.09 -20.82
CA ASP A 87 12.54 -7.75 -21.89
C ASP A 87 13.98 -7.23 -21.94
N SER A 88 14.18 -5.92 -21.79
CA SER A 88 15.52 -5.35 -21.70
C SER A 88 16.28 -5.76 -20.44
N ALA A 89 15.59 -6.00 -19.32
CA ALA A 89 16.19 -6.56 -18.10
C ALA A 89 16.66 -8.01 -18.33
N ARG A 90 15.78 -8.82 -18.94
CA ARG A 90 16.04 -10.24 -19.23
C ARG A 90 17.06 -10.45 -20.34
N SER A 91 17.26 -9.47 -21.23
CA SER A 91 18.25 -9.56 -22.32
C SER A 91 19.70 -9.39 -21.87
N PHE A 92 19.97 -9.06 -20.60
CA PHE A 92 21.34 -8.92 -20.10
C PHE A 92 22.12 -10.23 -20.27
N THR A 93 23.21 -10.18 -21.02
CA THR A 93 24.05 -11.33 -21.37
C THR A 93 25.53 -11.04 -21.10
N PRO A 94 26.31 -12.04 -20.60
CA PRO A 94 27.76 -11.91 -20.48
C PRO A 94 28.48 -11.92 -21.84
N LEU A 95 27.75 -12.14 -22.94
CA LEU A 95 28.31 -12.14 -24.30
C LEU A 95 28.40 -10.74 -24.92
N MET A 96 27.97 -9.70 -24.22
CA MET A 96 28.03 -8.32 -24.67
C MET A 96 28.63 -7.40 -23.60
N PRO A 97 29.28 -6.28 -23.96
CA PRO A 97 29.74 -5.30 -22.98
C PRO A 97 28.59 -4.82 -22.07
N LEU A 98 28.86 -4.68 -20.77
CA LEU A 98 27.83 -4.34 -19.77
C LEU A 98 27.29 -2.92 -19.90
N LEU A 99 28.15 -1.94 -20.20
CA LEU A 99 27.75 -0.52 -20.24
C LEU A 99 26.68 -0.21 -21.31
N PRO A 100 26.80 -0.65 -22.57
CA PRO A 100 25.74 -0.47 -23.56
C PRO A 100 24.41 -1.12 -23.18
N GLN A 101 24.45 -2.29 -22.52
CA GLN A 101 23.26 -2.98 -22.03
C GLN A 101 22.57 -2.17 -20.92
N TRP A 102 23.36 -1.64 -19.98
CA TRP A 102 22.86 -0.71 -18.96
C TRP A 102 22.23 0.53 -19.59
N ASP A 103 22.89 1.17 -20.56
CA ASP A 103 22.35 2.37 -21.21
C ASP A 103 21.04 2.13 -21.93
N ASN A 104 20.94 1.02 -22.67
CA ASN A 104 19.69 0.61 -23.30
C ASN A 104 18.60 0.39 -22.25
N TYR A 105 18.90 -0.32 -21.16
CA TYR A 105 17.94 -0.61 -20.11
C TYR A 105 17.45 0.65 -19.39
N ALA A 106 18.34 1.58 -19.05
CA ALA A 106 17.98 2.86 -18.45
C ALA A 106 17.12 3.71 -19.40
N ALA A 107 17.41 3.67 -20.71
CA ALA A 107 16.58 4.32 -21.72
C ALA A 107 15.17 3.71 -21.79
N ARG A 108 15.05 2.37 -21.78
CA ARG A 108 13.76 1.69 -21.74
C ARG A 108 12.97 2.00 -20.47
N ALA A 109 13.62 2.03 -19.31
CA ALA A 109 12.97 2.42 -18.06
C ALA A 109 12.41 3.85 -18.12
N ARG A 110 13.17 4.80 -18.68
CA ARG A 110 12.72 6.19 -18.90
C ARG A 110 11.53 6.27 -19.87
N GLU A 111 11.59 5.53 -20.98
CA GLU A 111 10.49 5.46 -21.95
C GLU A 111 9.22 4.91 -21.30
N GLY A 112 9.33 3.79 -20.57
CA GLY A 112 8.23 3.20 -19.81
C GLY A 112 7.65 4.20 -18.81
N ARG A 113 8.49 4.90 -18.04
CA ARG A 113 8.03 5.90 -17.07
C ARG A 113 7.26 7.04 -17.73
N ARG A 114 7.74 7.56 -18.85
CA ARG A 114 7.03 8.59 -19.63
C ARG A 114 5.70 8.07 -20.18
N ALA A 115 5.65 6.81 -20.62
CA ALA A 115 4.42 6.17 -21.07
C ALA A 115 3.42 5.98 -19.91
N LEU A 116 3.88 5.67 -18.69
CA LEU A 116 3.02 5.66 -17.50
C LEU A 116 2.43 7.06 -17.19
N GLU A 117 3.21 8.12 -17.38
CA GLU A 117 2.76 9.50 -17.15
C GLU A 117 1.79 10.00 -18.22
N ALA A 118 1.91 9.50 -19.45
CA ALA A 118 1.07 9.89 -20.59
C ALA A 118 -0.14 8.96 -20.80
N GLY A 119 -0.14 7.77 -20.20
CA GLY A 119 -1.12 6.73 -20.43
C GLY A 119 -2.50 7.05 -19.84
N GLN A 120 -3.55 6.73 -20.59
CA GLN A 120 -4.90 6.61 -20.07
C GLN A 120 -5.15 5.15 -19.72
N PHE A 121 -5.08 4.83 -18.42
CA PHE A 121 -5.51 3.54 -17.90
C PHE A 121 -7.03 3.60 -17.67
N GLY A 122 -7.76 2.49 -17.91
CA GLY A 122 -9.21 2.42 -17.67
C GLY A 122 -9.64 2.43 -16.18
N GLN A 123 -10.69 1.70 -15.82
CA GLN A 123 -11.14 1.58 -14.41
C GLN A 123 -10.69 0.26 -13.78
N PRO A 124 -10.12 0.27 -12.55
CA PRO A 124 -9.58 -0.93 -11.93
C PRO A 124 -10.66 -1.96 -11.61
N THR A 125 -10.27 -3.24 -11.61
CA THR A 125 -11.18 -4.33 -11.22
C THR A 125 -11.33 -4.44 -9.72
N VAL A 126 -12.38 -5.15 -9.31
CA VAL A 126 -12.61 -5.50 -7.91
C VAL A 126 -11.39 -6.21 -7.30
N ASP A 127 -10.82 -7.20 -7.99
CA ASP A 127 -9.66 -7.95 -7.48
C ASP A 127 -8.42 -7.08 -7.32
N GLU A 128 -8.16 -6.18 -8.28
CA GLU A 128 -7.06 -5.23 -8.22
C GLU A 128 -7.23 -4.25 -7.05
N ILE A 129 -8.45 -3.73 -6.83
CA ILE A 129 -8.75 -2.85 -5.70
C ILE A 129 -8.54 -3.59 -4.37
N ILE A 130 -9.03 -4.83 -4.24
CA ILE A 130 -8.87 -5.64 -3.02
C ILE A 130 -7.40 -5.96 -2.75
N HIS A 131 -6.64 -6.28 -3.80
CA HIS A 131 -5.20 -6.52 -3.70
C HIS A 131 -4.48 -5.29 -3.14
N GLU A 132 -4.76 -4.11 -3.69
CA GLU A 132 -4.16 -2.85 -3.24
C GLU A 132 -4.56 -2.48 -1.82
N MET A 133 -5.83 -2.68 -1.44
CA MET A 133 -6.28 -2.49 -0.06
C MET A 133 -5.45 -3.33 0.92
N LEU A 134 -5.26 -4.61 0.61
CA LEU A 134 -4.50 -5.52 1.47
C LEU A 134 -3.02 -5.13 1.53
N LEU A 135 -2.44 -4.69 0.42
CA LEU A 135 -1.07 -4.20 0.37
C LEU A 135 -0.88 -2.91 1.18
N SER A 136 -1.81 -1.96 1.07
CA SER A 136 -1.81 -0.73 1.88
C SER A 136 -1.90 -1.04 3.38
N LEU A 137 -2.76 -1.98 3.77
CA LEU A 137 -2.86 -2.44 5.15
C LEU A 137 -1.54 -3.03 5.67
N LYS A 138 -0.95 -3.97 4.91
CA LYS A 138 0.33 -4.62 5.25
C LYS A 138 1.45 -3.59 5.37
N THR A 139 1.50 -2.62 4.46
CA THR A 139 2.48 -1.54 4.48
C THR A 139 2.31 -0.64 5.69
N SER A 140 1.07 -0.24 5.99
CA SER A 140 0.76 0.60 7.15
C SER A 140 1.18 -0.08 8.46
N LEU A 141 0.91 -1.39 8.56
CA LEU A 141 1.37 -2.22 9.68
C LEU A 141 2.87 -2.35 9.72
N LEU A 142 3.54 -2.52 8.57
CA LEU A 142 5.00 -2.54 8.51
C LEU A 142 5.56 -1.22 9.06
N LEU A 143 5.18 -0.08 8.49
CA LEU A 143 5.69 1.24 8.92
C LEU A 143 5.46 1.51 10.41
N SER A 144 4.31 1.09 10.92
CA SER A 144 3.95 1.29 12.33
C SER A 144 4.59 0.27 13.27
N SER A 145 4.96 -0.91 12.76
CA SER A 145 5.70 -1.93 13.51
C SER A 145 7.21 -1.81 13.37
N THR A 146 7.74 -1.15 12.33
CA THR A 146 9.17 -0.82 12.15
C THR A 146 9.64 0.28 13.09
N ALA A 147 8.70 1.01 13.73
CA ALA A 147 9.02 1.80 14.92
C ALA A 147 9.50 0.91 16.10
N VAL A 148 9.41 -0.41 15.98
CA VAL A 148 10.06 -1.41 16.83
C VAL A 148 11.28 -1.96 16.08
N ILE A 149 12.47 -1.52 16.48
CA ILE A 149 13.81 -1.73 15.88
C ILE A 149 14.06 -3.17 15.33
N GLY A 150 13.43 -4.20 15.90
CA GLY A 150 13.63 -5.60 15.52
C GLY A 150 13.22 -5.95 14.07
N SER A 151 12.07 -5.47 13.60
CA SER A 151 11.53 -5.82 12.27
C SER A 151 12.41 -5.25 11.15
N TRP A 152 12.87 -4.00 11.32
CA TRP A 152 13.75 -3.35 10.35
C TRP A 152 15.10 -4.03 10.25
N LYS A 153 15.67 -4.48 11.38
CA LYS A 153 16.93 -5.22 11.38
C LYS A 153 16.85 -6.50 10.54
N VAL A 154 15.76 -7.26 10.67
CA VAL A 154 15.53 -8.49 9.89
C VAL A 154 15.42 -8.16 8.39
N ILE A 155 14.69 -7.11 8.03
CA ILE A 155 14.53 -6.67 6.64
C ILE A 155 15.85 -6.16 6.05
N ALA A 156 16.59 -5.32 6.78
CA ALA A 156 17.89 -4.79 6.33
C ALA A 156 18.93 -5.91 6.13
N GLN A 157 18.96 -6.89 7.03
CA GLN A 157 19.79 -8.09 6.89
C GLN A 157 19.42 -8.88 5.63
N GLU A 158 18.13 -9.02 5.35
CA GLU A 158 17.66 -9.70 4.16
C GLU A 158 17.99 -8.94 2.86
N ILE A 159 17.84 -7.61 2.85
CA ILE A 159 18.25 -6.78 1.71
C ILE A 159 19.75 -6.97 1.43
N THR A 160 20.56 -6.96 2.49
CA THR A 160 22.01 -7.22 2.39
C THR A 160 22.29 -8.62 1.84
N ARG A 161 21.61 -9.64 2.38
CA ARG A 161 21.69 -11.04 1.90
C ARG A 161 21.36 -11.13 0.41
N ARG A 162 20.31 -10.45 -0.04
CA ARG A 162 19.89 -10.41 -1.45
C ARG A 162 20.97 -9.77 -2.32
N TYR A 163 21.53 -8.63 -1.93
CA TYR A 163 22.61 -8.00 -2.69
C TYR A 163 23.87 -8.86 -2.78
N LEU A 164 24.26 -9.50 -1.69
CA LEU A 164 25.41 -10.42 -1.68
C LEU A 164 25.16 -11.63 -2.59
N SER A 165 23.90 -12.08 -2.71
CA SER A 165 23.56 -13.22 -3.57
C SER A 165 23.75 -12.96 -5.07
N PHE A 166 23.79 -11.70 -5.53
CA PHE A 166 24.00 -11.40 -6.95
C PHE A 166 25.38 -11.79 -7.46
N ALA A 167 26.38 -11.81 -6.57
CA ALA A 167 27.72 -12.29 -6.86
C ALA A 167 27.87 -13.81 -6.65
N ALA A 168 26.88 -14.47 -6.05
CA ALA A 168 26.94 -15.88 -5.72
C ALA A 168 26.58 -16.76 -6.94
N PRO A 169 27.15 -17.97 -7.04
CA PRO A 169 26.85 -18.90 -8.13
C PRO A 169 25.42 -19.47 -8.07
N ILE A 170 24.75 -19.38 -6.92
CA ILE A 170 23.37 -19.83 -6.71
C ILE A 170 22.51 -18.61 -6.43
N ALA A 171 21.52 -18.38 -7.31
CA ALA A 171 20.50 -17.37 -7.08
C ALA A 171 19.67 -17.79 -5.86
N MET A 172 19.70 -16.97 -4.82
CA MET A 172 18.89 -17.23 -3.64
C MET A 172 17.43 -16.83 -3.90
N PRO A 173 16.44 -17.57 -3.37
CA PRO A 173 15.04 -17.23 -3.53
C PRO A 173 14.72 -15.90 -2.84
N LEU A 174 13.73 -15.21 -3.41
CA LEU A 174 13.06 -14.08 -2.76
C LEU A 174 12.27 -14.60 -1.56
N ARG A 175 12.32 -13.84 -0.47
CA ARG A 175 11.64 -14.18 0.77
C ARG A 175 10.63 -13.10 1.12
N HIS A 176 9.71 -13.46 2.00
CA HIS A 176 8.64 -12.61 2.47
C HIS A 176 8.83 -12.33 3.96
N TYR A 177 8.65 -11.08 4.38
CA TYR A 177 8.63 -10.75 5.79
C TYR A 177 7.27 -11.18 6.36
N ASP A 178 7.28 -12.05 7.36
CA ASP A 178 6.08 -12.52 8.04
C ASP A 178 5.82 -11.71 9.32
N PHE A 179 4.67 -11.04 9.38
CA PHE A 179 4.27 -10.23 10.53
C PHE A 179 4.01 -11.06 11.79
N GLU A 180 3.66 -12.35 11.64
CA GLU A 180 3.38 -13.23 12.78
C GLU A 180 4.67 -13.69 13.46
N SER A 181 5.56 -14.36 12.72
CA SER A 181 6.84 -14.84 13.25
C SER A 181 7.89 -13.74 13.42
N LYS A 182 7.72 -12.59 12.75
CA LYS A 182 8.71 -11.51 12.63
C LYS A 182 10.02 -11.99 12.00
N THR A 183 9.93 -12.94 11.07
CA THR A 183 11.09 -13.50 10.36
C THR A 183 10.85 -13.49 8.85
N MET A 184 11.91 -13.75 8.08
CA MET A 184 11.79 -13.98 6.65
C MET A 184 11.37 -15.43 6.41
N VAL A 185 10.35 -15.64 5.57
CA VAL A 185 9.81 -16.94 5.17
C VAL A 185 9.84 -17.10 3.65
N ASP A 186 9.80 -18.34 3.17
CA ASP A 186 9.99 -18.62 1.74
C ASP A 186 8.68 -18.56 0.93
N HIS A 187 7.54 -18.74 1.60
CA HIS A 187 6.23 -18.80 0.96
C HIS A 187 5.32 -17.65 1.37
N PRO A 188 4.51 -17.11 0.44
CA PRO A 188 3.54 -16.10 0.78
C PRO A 188 2.38 -16.68 1.60
N SER A 189 1.86 -15.87 2.50
CA SER A 189 0.65 -16.08 3.31
C SER A 189 -0.10 -14.74 3.50
N ALA A 190 -1.27 -14.81 4.15
CA ALA A 190 -2.03 -13.63 4.56
C ALA A 190 -1.22 -12.66 5.43
N THR A 191 -0.27 -13.17 6.23
CA THR A 191 0.55 -12.39 7.17
C THR A 191 1.91 -11.99 6.60
N THR A 192 2.13 -12.17 5.29
CA THR A 192 3.44 -11.88 4.69
C THR A 192 3.42 -10.71 3.73
N LEU A 193 4.55 -10.01 3.62
CA LEU A 193 4.83 -8.98 2.63
C LEU A 193 6.15 -9.30 1.92
N SER A 194 6.14 -9.31 0.58
CA SER A 194 7.33 -9.67 -0.19
C SER A 194 8.43 -8.61 -0.04
N LEU A 195 9.70 -9.03 -0.01
CA LEU A 195 10.83 -8.09 0.06
C LEU A 195 10.83 -7.10 -1.12
N ALA A 196 10.41 -7.56 -2.30
CA ALA A 196 10.30 -6.72 -3.49
C ALA A 196 9.25 -5.61 -3.33
N ALA A 197 8.08 -5.94 -2.78
CA ALA A 197 7.06 -4.94 -2.48
C ALA A 197 7.55 -3.94 -1.41
N ILE A 198 8.24 -4.41 -0.37
CA ILE A 198 8.84 -3.54 0.66
C ILE A 198 9.81 -2.53 0.01
N LYS A 199 10.69 -3.01 -0.86
CA LYS A 199 11.66 -2.14 -1.58
C LYS A 199 10.97 -1.13 -2.51
N ALA A 200 9.90 -1.52 -3.19
CA ALA A 200 9.18 -0.64 -4.12
C ALA A 200 8.40 0.49 -3.40
N ILE A 201 8.07 0.29 -2.13
CA ILE A 201 7.27 1.20 -1.32
C ILE A 201 8.13 2.14 -0.46
N ILE A 202 9.30 1.67 -0.02
CA ILE A 202 10.22 2.45 0.80
C ILE A 202 11.15 3.25 -0.11
N ASP A 203 11.04 4.57 -0.04
CA ASP A 203 11.96 5.49 -0.72
C ASP A 203 13.41 5.31 -0.22
N PRO A 204 14.39 5.04 -1.11
CA PRO A 204 15.79 4.84 -0.73
C PRO A 204 16.50 6.08 -0.18
N GLU A 205 15.91 7.29 -0.20
CA GLU A 205 16.57 8.52 0.29
C GLU A 205 16.61 8.70 1.83
N ARG A 206 16.18 7.74 2.64
CA ARG A 206 16.34 7.82 4.11
C ARG A 206 17.69 7.25 4.58
N GLU A 207 18.75 8.01 4.37
CA GLU A 207 19.95 7.97 5.22
C GLU A 207 19.73 8.87 6.43
N ASP A 208 19.21 8.33 7.53
CA ASP A 208 19.58 8.81 8.87
C ASP A 208 19.17 7.75 9.91
N GLU A 209 20.17 6.99 10.36
CA GLU A 209 20.10 6.16 11.56
C GLU A 209 20.08 7.07 12.79
N THR A 210 18.89 7.52 13.20
CA THR A 210 18.69 7.97 14.57
C THR A 210 17.78 6.99 15.29
N GLU A 211 18.38 6.26 16.23
CA GLU A 211 17.69 5.40 17.18
C GLU A 211 16.66 6.22 17.98
N LEU A 212 15.38 5.93 17.80
CA LEU A 212 14.33 6.44 18.68
C LEU A 212 14.05 5.40 19.78
N PRO A 213 14.00 5.80 21.07
CA PRO A 213 13.68 4.91 22.18
C PRO A 213 12.16 4.59 22.25
N GLN A 214 11.78 3.47 22.88
CA GLN A 214 10.39 3.04 23.20
C GLN A 214 10.23 2.76 24.71
N PRO A 215 9.05 2.89 25.38
CA PRO A 215 7.72 3.41 24.99
C PRO A 215 7.07 4.45 25.97
N PRO A 216 6.18 5.36 25.49
CA PRO A 216 4.69 5.25 25.62
C PRO A 216 3.91 5.42 24.28
N GLY A 217 4.58 5.41 23.13
CA GLY A 217 3.99 5.72 21.81
C GLY A 217 3.25 4.57 21.09
N MET A 218 3.25 3.34 21.61
CA MET A 218 2.65 2.17 20.92
C MET A 218 1.17 2.33 20.60
N LYS A 219 0.43 3.00 21.49
CA LYS A 219 -0.96 3.40 21.26
C LYS A 219 -1.11 4.39 20.11
N GLN A 220 -0.15 5.30 19.92
CA GLN A 220 -0.19 6.31 18.85
C GLN A 220 0.08 5.67 17.49
N PHE A 221 0.99 4.70 17.41
CA PHE A 221 1.21 3.92 16.18
C PHE A 221 -0.01 3.07 15.82
N ALA A 222 -0.59 2.38 16.81
CA ALA A 222 -1.84 1.64 16.62
C ALA A 222 -2.98 2.55 16.15
N ALA A 223 -3.14 3.72 16.79
CA ALA A 223 -4.11 4.73 16.37
C ALA A 223 -3.85 5.19 14.93
N GLN A 224 -2.59 5.44 14.56
CA GLN A 224 -2.24 5.89 13.22
C GLN A 224 -2.60 4.87 12.15
N VAL A 225 -2.29 3.57 12.33
CA VAL A 225 -2.68 2.52 11.37
C VAL A 225 -4.19 2.46 11.20
N ILE A 226 -4.93 2.33 12.31
CA ILE A 226 -6.37 2.12 12.28
C ILE A 226 -7.08 3.35 11.71
N VAL A 227 -6.67 4.56 12.12
CA VAL A 227 -7.23 5.81 11.61
C VAL A 227 -6.94 5.97 10.12
N TYR A 228 -5.69 5.77 9.71
CA TYR A 228 -5.27 5.93 8.32
C TYR A 228 -5.99 4.94 7.41
N PHE A 229 -5.91 3.64 7.71
CA PHE A 229 -6.51 2.61 6.88
C PHE A 229 -8.04 2.71 6.80
N TYR A 230 -8.72 3.05 7.90
CA TYR A 230 -10.16 3.27 7.86
C TYR A 230 -10.54 4.53 7.07
N THR A 231 -9.70 5.57 7.10
CA THR A 231 -9.93 6.79 6.30
C THR A 231 -9.79 6.46 4.81
N ASP A 232 -8.76 5.73 4.41
CA ASP A 232 -8.60 5.25 3.03
C ASP A 232 -9.79 4.38 2.59
N TRP A 233 -10.28 3.51 3.47
CA TRP A 233 -11.50 2.75 3.21
C TRP A 233 -12.69 3.66 2.87
N GLU A 234 -13.02 4.64 3.71
CA GLU A 234 -14.21 5.49 3.51
C GLU A 234 -14.07 6.49 2.35
N GLU A 235 -12.87 7.05 2.17
CA GLU A 235 -12.63 8.14 1.23
C GLU A 235 -12.21 7.66 -0.16
N HIS A 236 -11.63 6.46 -0.25
CA HIS A 236 -11.08 5.94 -1.50
C HIS A 236 -11.65 4.57 -1.85
N TYR A 237 -11.28 3.51 -1.13
CA TYR A 237 -11.51 2.13 -1.58
C TYR A 237 -12.99 1.76 -1.65
N ARG A 238 -13.82 2.19 -0.69
CA ARG A 238 -15.26 1.93 -0.71
C ARG A 238 -15.95 2.57 -1.92
N ILE A 239 -15.44 3.72 -2.38
CA ILE A 239 -15.95 4.41 -3.57
C ILE A 239 -15.53 3.67 -4.84
N GLU A 240 -14.26 3.28 -4.94
CA GLU A 240 -13.74 2.55 -6.10
C GLU A 240 -14.41 1.16 -6.25
N LEU A 241 -14.61 0.44 -5.15
CA LEU A 241 -15.35 -0.83 -5.15
C LEU A 241 -16.80 -0.64 -5.61
N ALA A 242 -17.47 0.44 -5.17
CA ALA A 242 -18.84 0.73 -5.59
C ALA A 242 -18.94 1.02 -7.09
N LYS A 243 -17.97 1.76 -7.64
CA LYS A 243 -17.87 1.99 -9.09
C LYS A 243 -17.65 0.66 -9.84
N ALA A 244 -16.70 -0.15 -9.39
CA ALA A 244 -16.37 -1.43 -10.02
C ALA A 244 -17.56 -2.43 -9.99
N HIS A 245 -18.31 -2.47 -8.88
CA HIS A 245 -19.50 -3.30 -8.72
C HIS A 245 -20.79 -2.68 -9.27
N GLN A 246 -20.74 -1.42 -9.73
CA GLN A 246 -21.90 -0.64 -10.19
C GLN A 246 -23.02 -0.59 -9.14
N CYS A 247 -22.68 -0.32 -7.89
CA CYS A 247 -23.61 -0.18 -6.77
C CYS A 247 -23.38 1.13 -6.01
N ASP A 248 -24.19 1.38 -4.97
CA ASP A 248 -23.92 2.51 -4.08
C ASP A 248 -22.80 2.12 -3.10
N LYS A 249 -21.93 3.07 -2.75
CA LYS A 249 -20.89 2.83 -1.74
C LYS A 249 -21.47 2.45 -0.38
N TYR A 250 -22.65 2.96 -0.06
CA TYR A 250 -23.35 2.65 1.18
C TYR A 250 -23.92 1.22 1.22
N ASP A 251 -23.96 0.51 0.10
CA ASP A 251 -24.35 -0.90 0.06
C ASP A 251 -23.30 -1.81 0.75
N PHE A 252 -22.03 -1.37 0.83
CA PHE A 252 -20.98 -2.10 1.56
C PHE A 252 -21.14 -1.96 3.08
N GLN A 253 -21.93 -2.83 3.70
CA GLN A 253 -22.12 -2.91 5.16
C GLN A 253 -21.32 -4.07 5.76
N VAL A 254 -19.99 -3.98 5.66
CA VAL A 254 -19.07 -5.07 6.03
C VAL A 254 -18.65 -4.92 7.50
N ASN A 255 -18.89 -5.96 8.32
CA ASN A 255 -18.65 -5.94 9.76
C ASN A 255 -17.20 -5.59 10.12
N TYR A 256 -16.23 -6.11 9.37
CA TYR A 256 -14.81 -5.83 9.56
C TYR A 256 -14.51 -4.32 9.54
N PHE A 257 -15.02 -3.58 8.54
CA PHE A 257 -14.84 -2.13 8.47
C PHE A 257 -15.71 -1.39 9.50
N GLY A 258 -16.90 -1.91 9.82
CA GLY A 258 -17.70 -1.39 10.91
C GLY A 258 -16.96 -1.40 12.25
N ASP A 259 -16.22 -2.47 12.53
CA ASP A 259 -15.38 -2.60 13.72
C ASP A 259 -14.17 -1.66 13.69
N LEU A 260 -13.51 -1.51 12.52
CA LEU A 260 -12.46 -0.50 12.34
C LEU A 260 -12.96 0.93 12.60
N GLY A 261 -14.20 1.23 12.18
CA GLY A 261 -14.83 2.53 12.46
C GLY A 261 -15.02 2.78 13.96
N LYS A 262 -15.43 1.76 14.72
CA LYS A 262 -15.55 1.83 16.19
C LYS A 262 -14.17 2.01 16.85
N LEU A 263 -13.17 1.24 16.42
CA LEU A 263 -11.79 1.35 16.92
C LEU A 263 -11.23 2.76 16.66
N ARG A 264 -11.38 3.28 15.43
CA ARG A 264 -11.01 4.65 15.07
C ARG A 264 -11.71 5.67 15.96
N HIS A 265 -13.02 5.51 16.18
CA HIS A 265 -13.77 6.42 17.03
C HIS A 265 -13.17 6.49 18.43
N ASP A 266 -12.88 5.36 19.05
CA ASP A 266 -12.29 5.33 20.39
C ASP A 266 -10.88 5.93 20.42
N TYR A 267 -10.05 5.67 19.40
CA TYR A 267 -8.73 6.31 19.28
C TYR A 267 -8.80 7.83 19.17
N VAL A 268 -9.69 8.36 18.31
CA VAL A 268 -9.78 9.79 17.99
C VAL A 268 -10.54 10.56 19.07
N HIS A 269 -11.66 10.03 19.56
CA HIS A 269 -12.58 10.75 20.43
C HIS A 269 -12.45 10.35 21.91
N ASN A 270 -12.18 9.08 22.20
CA ASN A 270 -12.02 8.58 23.58
C ASN A 270 -10.55 8.48 23.99
N ARG A 271 -9.67 9.15 23.24
CA ARG A 271 -8.21 9.16 23.46
C ARG A 271 -7.68 7.74 23.58
N GLY A 272 -8.16 6.79 22.77
CA GLY A 272 -7.77 5.37 22.79
C GLY A 272 -8.07 4.64 24.10
N ILE A 273 -9.14 5.04 24.79
CA ILE A 273 -9.79 4.24 25.82
C ILE A 273 -11.01 3.59 25.17
N CYS A 274 -11.11 2.27 25.30
CA CYS A 274 -12.16 1.49 24.67
C CYS A 274 -13.54 1.86 25.25
N SER A 275 -14.48 2.16 24.36
CA SER A 275 -15.88 2.42 24.68
C SER A 275 -16.76 1.77 23.61
N ASN A 276 -16.78 2.33 22.40
CA ASN A 276 -17.60 1.82 21.30
C ASN A 276 -17.05 0.50 20.74
N SER A 277 -15.73 0.33 20.72
CA SER A 277 -15.06 -0.86 20.21
C SER A 277 -15.18 -2.09 21.10
N ALA A 278 -15.73 -1.95 22.32
CA ALA A 278 -16.13 -3.09 23.16
C ALA A 278 -17.26 -3.91 22.52
N HIS A 279 -17.95 -3.34 21.54
CA HIS A 279 -19.03 -3.97 20.77
C HIS A 279 -18.62 -4.36 19.35
N CYS A 280 -17.31 -4.52 19.11
CA CYS A 280 -16.82 -5.12 17.87
C CYS A 280 -17.21 -6.60 17.78
N GLY A 281 -17.67 -7.04 16.60
CA GLY A 281 -18.08 -8.43 16.39
C GLY A 281 -16.93 -9.32 15.92
N THR A 282 -16.13 -8.80 15.00
CA THR A 282 -14.97 -9.47 14.37
C THR A 282 -13.68 -9.08 15.09
N LEU A 283 -13.41 -7.78 15.27
CA LEU A 283 -12.19 -7.26 15.89
C LEU A 283 -12.41 -6.97 17.38
N ASN A 284 -12.81 -7.99 18.14
CA ASN A 284 -13.21 -7.93 19.55
C ASN A 284 -12.01 -7.85 20.53
N TRP A 285 -11.11 -6.90 20.30
CA TRP A 285 -9.79 -6.85 20.94
C TRP A 285 -9.78 -6.32 22.37
N PHE A 286 -10.77 -5.50 22.75
CA PHE A 286 -10.75 -4.70 23.97
C PHE A 286 -12.12 -4.71 24.65
N SER A 287 -12.11 -4.58 25.97
CA SER A 287 -13.30 -4.39 26.81
C SER A 287 -13.47 -2.92 27.18
N THR A 288 -14.68 -2.52 27.59
CA THR A 288 -14.95 -1.14 28.03
C THR A 288 -13.99 -0.70 29.13
N GLY A 289 -13.34 0.46 28.95
CA GLY A 289 -12.37 1.03 29.88
C GLY A 289 -10.92 0.63 29.60
N ASP A 290 -10.67 -0.33 28.72
CA ASP A 290 -9.31 -0.75 28.39
C ASP A 290 -8.54 0.36 27.68
N LEU A 291 -7.25 0.47 28.01
CA LEU A 291 -6.31 1.24 27.20
C LEU A 291 -6.00 0.46 25.91
N MET A 292 -6.39 0.99 24.76
CA MET A 292 -6.33 0.28 23.49
C MET A 292 -4.91 0.15 22.94
N ILE A 293 -4.19 -0.87 23.39
CA ILE A 293 -2.86 -1.25 22.92
C ILE A 293 -2.96 -2.62 22.26
N PRO A 294 -2.97 -2.71 20.92
CA PRO A 294 -3.10 -3.99 20.23
C PRO A 294 -1.91 -4.91 20.51
N THR A 295 -2.20 -6.20 20.67
CA THR A 295 -1.19 -7.25 20.76
C THR A 295 -0.74 -7.67 19.35
N PRO A 296 0.37 -8.42 19.20
CA PRO A 296 0.73 -9.04 17.93
C PRO A 296 -0.40 -9.91 17.34
N ALA A 297 -1.13 -10.65 18.18
CA ALA A 297 -2.26 -11.46 17.75
C ALA A 297 -3.38 -10.61 17.13
N ASN A 298 -3.60 -9.40 17.65
CA ASN A 298 -4.59 -8.48 17.10
C ASN A 298 -4.20 -8.03 15.67
N TYR A 299 -2.92 -7.75 15.42
CA TYR A 299 -2.44 -7.40 14.07
C TYR A 299 -2.50 -8.59 13.10
N VAL A 300 -2.20 -9.80 13.57
CA VAL A 300 -2.40 -11.02 12.77
C VAL A 300 -3.87 -11.21 12.44
N GLN A 301 -4.77 -11.00 13.40
CA GLN A 301 -6.22 -11.06 13.15
C GLN A 301 -6.65 -9.99 12.14
N LEU A 302 -6.11 -8.78 12.21
CA LEU A 302 -6.40 -7.72 11.24
C LEU A 302 -6.09 -8.15 9.80
N LEU A 303 -4.99 -8.86 9.58
CA LEU A 303 -4.61 -9.38 8.26
C LEU A 303 -5.43 -10.61 7.84
N THR A 304 -5.67 -11.54 8.76
CA THR A 304 -6.32 -12.83 8.47
C THR A 304 -7.84 -12.75 8.39
N ALA A 305 -8.46 -11.79 9.09
CA ALA A 305 -9.89 -11.51 9.02
C ALA A 305 -10.25 -10.51 7.90
N PHE A 306 -9.29 -10.08 7.09
CA PHE A 306 -9.54 -9.15 5.99
C PHE A 306 -10.57 -9.76 5.01
N PRO A 307 -11.68 -9.08 4.72
CA PRO A 307 -12.87 -9.69 4.11
C PRO A 307 -12.79 -9.73 2.57
N ALA A 308 -11.69 -10.24 2.01
CA ALA A 308 -11.46 -10.25 0.56
C ALA A 308 -12.61 -10.93 -0.22
N ASP A 309 -13.06 -12.11 0.24
CA ASP A 309 -14.14 -12.86 -0.41
C ASP A 309 -15.50 -12.13 -0.39
N GLU A 310 -15.77 -11.36 0.67
CA GLU A 310 -16.99 -10.58 0.82
C GLU A 310 -16.95 -9.35 -0.11
N LEU A 311 -15.81 -8.64 -0.14
CA LEU A 311 -15.59 -7.50 -1.03
C LEU A 311 -15.58 -7.89 -2.51
N GLY A 312 -15.18 -9.13 -2.82
CA GLY A 312 -15.20 -9.69 -4.17
C GLY A 312 -16.61 -9.87 -4.74
N ARG A 313 -17.66 -9.80 -3.90
CA ARG A 313 -19.05 -9.98 -4.29
C ARG A 313 -19.77 -8.65 -4.28
N ARG A 314 -20.64 -8.44 -5.28
CA ARG A 314 -21.52 -7.26 -5.30
C ARG A 314 -22.42 -7.28 -4.06
N PRO A 315 -22.45 -6.22 -3.24
CA PRO A 315 -23.26 -6.18 -2.05
C PRO A 315 -24.76 -6.12 -2.39
N THR A 316 -25.58 -6.61 -1.47
CA THR A 316 -27.04 -6.42 -1.53
C THR A 316 -27.36 -4.95 -1.31
N ARG A 317 -28.25 -4.40 -2.14
CA ARG A 317 -28.69 -3.01 -2.00
C ARG A 317 -29.30 -2.76 -0.63
N VAL A 318 -28.86 -1.70 0.03
CA VAL A 318 -29.42 -1.27 1.32
C VAL A 318 -30.61 -0.35 1.05
N GLU A 319 -31.82 -0.85 1.33
CA GLU A 319 -33.07 -0.08 1.15
C GLU A 319 -33.41 0.79 2.38
N THR A 320 -32.79 0.51 3.51
CA THR A 320 -33.09 1.13 4.80
C THR A 320 -31.82 1.62 5.46
N GLY A 321 -31.78 2.88 5.89
CA GLY A 321 -30.63 3.45 6.59
C GLY A 321 -30.69 4.97 6.63
N ARG A 322 -29.75 5.58 7.35
CA ARG A 322 -29.55 7.03 7.36
C ARG A 322 -28.31 7.38 6.57
N ALA A 323 -28.46 8.18 5.52
CA ALA A 323 -27.33 8.78 4.82
C ALA A 323 -26.96 10.12 5.50
N PRO A 324 -25.67 10.44 5.68
CA PRO A 324 -25.28 11.74 6.19
C PRO A 324 -25.64 12.83 5.18
N VAL A 325 -26.47 13.80 5.60
CA VAL A 325 -26.82 14.97 4.79
C VAL A 325 -25.77 16.05 5.03
N LYS A 326 -24.97 16.36 4.00
CA LYS A 326 -24.04 17.49 4.04
C LYS A 326 -24.77 18.78 3.72
N GLY A 327 -24.68 19.76 4.60
CA GLY A 327 -25.26 21.09 4.41
C GLY A 327 -24.43 22.17 5.08
N SER A 328 -24.52 23.39 4.56
CA SER A 328 -23.94 24.60 5.15
C SER A 328 -25.05 25.55 5.57
N GLY A 329 -25.01 26.05 6.81
CA GLY A 329 -25.95 27.02 7.34
C GLY A 329 -25.22 28.07 8.18
N SER A 330 -25.88 29.20 8.47
CA SER A 330 -25.30 30.19 9.37
C SER A 330 -25.22 29.62 10.79
N ILE A 331 -24.13 29.93 11.52
CA ILE A 331 -23.91 29.45 12.90
C ILE A 331 -25.12 29.71 13.82
N PRO A 332 -25.78 30.89 13.77
CA PRO A 332 -26.96 31.14 14.61
C PRO A 332 -28.11 30.16 14.32
N ILE A 333 -28.38 29.87 13.05
CA ILE A 333 -29.46 28.94 12.65
C ILE A 333 -29.12 27.52 13.08
N LEU A 334 -27.87 27.08 12.87
CA LEU A 334 -27.43 25.73 13.26
C LEU A 334 -27.54 25.53 14.77
N ARG A 335 -27.14 26.52 15.58
CA ARG A 335 -27.24 26.45 17.04
C ARG A 335 -28.70 26.40 17.51
N GLU A 336 -29.56 27.23 16.93
CA GLU A 336 -30.97 27.24 17.31
C GLU A 336 -31.66 25.93 16.90
N PHE A 337 -31.35 25.42 15.70
CA PHE A 337 -31.82 24.12 15.25
C PHE A 337 -31.35 22.99 16.18
N GLU A 338 -30.07 22.93 16.54
CA GLU A 338 -29.54 21.91 17.46
C GLU A 338 -30.19 21.96 18.85
N LYS A 339 -30.54 23.17 19.32
CA LYS A 339 -31.23 23.36 20.59
C LYS A 339 -32.66 22.83 20.51
N VAL A 340 -33.45 23.30 19.54
CA VAL A 340 -34.83 22.82 19.32
C VAL A 340 -34.86 21.31 19.08
N ALA A 341 -33.92 20.79 18.30
CA ALA A 341 -33.82 19.37 18.01
C ALA A 341 -33.59 18.53 19.28
N ARG A 342 -32.72 18.98 20.18
CA ARG A 342 -32.49 18.31 21.46
C ARG A 342 -33.70 18.42 22.39
N ASP A 343 -34.32 19.59 22.45
CA ASP A 343 -35.44 19.85 23.36
C ASP A 343 -36.71 19.08 22.95
N VAL A 344 -36.98 18.97 21.65
CA VAL A 344 -38.21 18.36 21.12
C VAL A 344 -38.03 16.90 20.74
N TYR A 345 -36.89 16.53 20.14
CA TYR A 345 -36.67 15.20 19.56
C TYR A 345 -35.60 14.38 20.28
N GLY A 346 -34.98 14.94 21.32
CA GLY A 346 -33.87 14.31 22.07
C GLY A 346 -32.55 14.21 21.31
N SER A 347 -32.55 14.38 19.98
CA SER A 347 -31.35 14.38 19.15
C SER A 347 -31.57 15.11 17.81
N VAL A 348 -30.46 15.47 17.16
CA VAL A 348 -30.48 16.23 15.89
C VAL A 348 -31.06 15.43 14.73
N GLY A 349 -30.91 14.11 14.73
CA GLY A 349 -31.26 13.25 13.60
C GLY A 349 -32.75 13.23 13.25
N PRO A 350 -33.65 12.88 14.19
CA PRO A 350 -35.09 12.86 13.92
C PRO A 350 -35.65 14.24 13.53
N ALA A 351 -35.15 15.31 14.16
CA ALA A 351 -35.52 16.68 13.81
C ALA A 351 -35.14 17.02 12.36
N LEU A 352 -33.97 16.56 11.90
CA LEU A 352 -33.51 16.75 10.53
C LEU A 352 -34.34 15.94 9.53
N ASP A 353 -34.70 14.70 9.87
CA ASP A 353 -35.56 13.86 9.02
C ASP A 353 -36.92 14.53 8.81
N GLU A 354 -37.54 15.05 9.88
CA GLU A 354 -38.82 15.76 9.79
C GLU A 354 -38.70 17.06 8.98
N ALA A 355 -37.66 17.86 9.23
CA ALA A 355 -37.42 19.09 8.50
C ALA A 355 -37.25 18.84 6.99
N LEU A 356 -36.49 17.80 6.61
CA LEU A 356 -36.28 17.42 5.21
C LEU A 356 -37.54 16.82 4.58
N ALA A 357 -38.29 15.99 5.32
CA ALA A 357 -39.56 15.45 4.85
C ALA A 357 -40.58 16.57 4.59
N GLU A 358 -40.67 17.54 5.50
CA GLU A 358 -41.55 18.70 5.35
C GLU A 358 -41.14 19.55 4.15
N TRP A 359 -39.85 19.87 4.03
CA TRP A 359 -39.33 20.62 2.90
C TRP A 359 -39.62 19.91 1.57
N THR A 360 -39.47 18.59 1.52
CA THR A 360 -39.76 17.79 0.32
C THR A 360 -41.25 17.77 0.00
N ARG A 361 -42.14 17.68 1.00
CA ARG A 361 -43.59 17.79 0.78
C ARG A 361 -43.99 19.16 0.22
N GLN A 362 -43.37 20.23 0.72
CA GLN A 362 -43.68 21.59 0.29
C GLN A 362 -43.13 21.92 -1.11
N ASN A 363 -42.01 21.32 -1.51
CA ASN A 363 -41.29 21.70 -2.74
C ASN A 363 -41.21 20.60 -3.81
N GLY A 364 -41.67 19.38 -3.51
CA GLY A 364 -41.57 18.20 -4.38
C GLY A 364 -42.82 17.87 -5.20
N ALA A 365 -43.88 18.69 -5.13
CA ALA A 365 -45.05 18.56 -5.99
C ALA A 365 -44.87 19.34 -7.30
N THR A 366 -44.14 18.76 -8.26
CA THR A 366 -44.19 19.12 -9.69
C THR A 366 -44.19 17.87 -10.53
#